data_AF-A0A960QAV8-F1
#
_entry.id   AF-A0A960QAV8-F1
#
_cell.length_a   1.000
_cell.length_b   1.000
_cell.length_c   1.000
_cell.angle_alpha   90.00
_cell.angle_beta   90.00
_cell.angle_gamma   90.00
#
_symmetry.space_group_name_H-M   'P 1'
#
loop_
_entity.id
_entity.type
_entity.pdbx_description
1 polymer ?
#
loop_
_entity_poly.entity_id
_entity_poly.type
_entity_poly.pdbx_seq_one_letter_code
_entity_poly.pdbx_strand_id
1 'polypeptide(L)'
;MLLYRLGPEGFYAVADGGTVRYLHSDPFETPPGEWRLGRGITGEELQPLLPVSPSKVVGIGRNYRAHAAELSNPMPAEPLIFLKAPSSLIGPKRPVVLPPESERVEFEGEIAVVVGRRLRRGAPDEARAAVLGVTAACDVTARDLQRRDATFARGKGFDTFCPLGP
;
A
#
# COMPACT_ATOMS: atom_id res chain seq x y z
N MET A 1 5.93 -5.04 14.25
CA MET A 1 4.93 -4.10 14.79
C MET A 1 3.96 -3.77 13.66
N LEU A 2 2.67 -4.08 13.80
CA LEU A 2 1.66 -3.77 12.78
C LEU A 2 0.91 -2.49 13.17
N LEU A 3 0.84 -1.54 12.26
CA LEU A 3 0.05 -0.31 12.41
C LEU A 3 -1.32 -0.53 11.77
N TYR A 4 -2.38 -0.26 12.52
CA TYR A 4 -3.75 -0.29 12.07
C TYR A 4 -4.31 1.13 12.09
N ARG A 5 -5.25 1.39 11.19
CA ARG A 5 -6.16 2.51 11.30
C ARG A 5 -7.55 1.95 11.55
N LEU A 6 -8.24 2.40 12.58
CA LEU A 6 -9.50 1.82 13.05
C LEU A 6 -10.65 2.83 12.94
N GLY A 7 -11.85 2.36 12.60
CA GLY A 7 -13.06 3.19 12.55
C GLY A 7 -13.68 3.45 13.93
N PRO A 8 -14.67 4.36 14.05
CA PRO A 8 -15.18 5.30 13.05
C PRO A 8 -14.40 6.63 12.97
N GLU A 9 -13.57 6.94 13.96
CA GLU A 9 -12.85 8.22 14.08
C GLU A 9 -11.46 8.20 13.41
N GLY A 10 -11.01 7.04 12.92
CA GLY A 10 -9.76 6.92 12.16
C GLY A 10 -8.50 6.90 13.01
N PHE A 11 -8.59 6.48 14.27
CA PHE A 11 -7.45 6.37 15.18
C PHE A 11 -6.45 5.34 14.70
N TYR A 12 -5.17 5.60 14.97
CA TYR A 12 -4.13 4.60 14.81
C TYR A 12 -4.08 3.67 16.01
N ALA A 13 -3.74 2.42 15.75
CA ALA A 13 -3.51 1.40 16.75
C ALA A 13 -2.33 0.51 16.36
N VAL A 14 -1.74 -0.16 17.34
CA VAL A 14 -0.55 -0.99 17.14
C VAL A 14 -0.72 -2.36 17.79
N ALA A 15 -0.26 -3.41 17.11
CA ALA A 15 -0.09 -4.72 17.74
C ALA A 15 1.14 -4.72 18.66
N ASP A 16 0.89 -4.94 19.96
CA ASP A 16 1.86 -4.97 21.05
C ASP A 16 1.60 -6.20 21.94
N GLY A 17 2.58 -7.12 22.01
CA GLY A 17 2.48 -8.30 22.88
C GLY A 17 1.26 -9.21 22.64
N GLY A 18 0.73 -9.26 21.41
CA GLY A 18 -0.47 -10.03 21.08
C GLY A 18 -1.81 -9.31 21.34
N THR A 19 -1.77 -8.07 21.83
CA THR A 19 -2.93 -7.19 21.99
C THR A 19 -2.83 -6.02 21.01
N VAL A 20 -3.95 -5.53 20.50
CA VAL A 20 -3.97 -4.27 19.73
C VAL A 20 -4.27 -3.12 20.68
N ARG A 21 -3.52 -2.02 20.62
CA ARG A 21 -3.70 -0.84 21.49
C ARG A 21 -3.82 0.43 20.68
N TYR A 22 -4.70 1.34 21.09
CA TYR A 22 -4.78 2.68 20.49
C TYR A 22 -3.45 3.44 20.63
N LEU A 23 -3.16 4.33 19.69
CA LEU A 23 -2.05 5.27 19.79
C LEU A 23 -2.55 6.63 20.30
N HIS A 24 -1.87 7.18 21.30
CA HIS A 24 -2.01 8.57 21.78
C HIS A 24 -0.93 9.51 21.22
N SER A 25 -0.14 9.02 20.26
CA SER A 25 0.87 9.75 19.52
C SER A 25 0.62 9.58 18.03
N ASP A 26 0.94 10.60 17.24
CA ASP A 26 0.89 10.47 15.78
C ASP A 26 2.06 9.58 15.31
N PRO A 27 1.80 8.45 14.62
CA PRO A 27 2.85 7.55 14.14
C PRO A 27 3.72 8.16 13.02
N PHE A 28 3.32 9.28 12.41
CA PHE A 28 4.09 10.00 11.41
C PHE A 28 5.00 11.08 12.02
N GLU A 29 4.68 11.55 13.23
CA GLU A 29 5.52 12.51 13.97
C GLU A 29 6.40 11.84 15.02
N THR A 30 6.01 10.64 15.48
CA THR A 30 6.72 9.90 16.54
C THR A 30 7.38 8.65 15.96
N PRO A 31 8.68 8.40 16.19
CA PRO A 31 9.37 7.22 15.68
C PRO A 31 8.76 5.90 16.16
N PRO A 32 8.80 4.83 15.34
CA PRO A 32 8.46 3.48 15.78
C PRO A 32 9.23 3.10 17.06
N GLY A 33 8.50 2.63 18.08
CA GLY A 33 9.06 2.27 19.40
C GLY A 33 8.97 3.37 20.47
N GLU A 34 8.70 4.61 20.07
CA GLU A 34 8.49 5.75 20.99
C GLU A 34 7.01 6.13 21.14
N TRP A 35 6.11 5.32 20.58
CA TRP A 35 4.68 5.59 20.58
C TRP A 35 4.06 5.51 21.98
N ARG A 36 3.18 6.46 22.29
CA ARG A 36 2.40 6.45 23.53
C ARG A 36 1.18 5.56 23.34
N LEU A 37 1.11 4.47 24.10
CA LEU A 37 0.05 3.48 23.97
C LEU A 37 -1.15 3.82 24.87
N GLY A 38 -2.34 3.79 24.27
CA GLY A 38 -3.64 3.92 24.94
C GLY A 38 -4.21 2.59 25.40
N ARG A 39 -5.52 2.51 25.63
CA ARG A 39 -6.17 1.27 26.07
C ARG A 39 -6.05 0.15 25.02
N GLY A 40 -6.15 -1.11 25.48
CA GLY A 40 -6.28 -2.27 24.61
C GLY A 40 -7.62 -2.30 23.89
N ILE A 41 -7.65 -2.98 22.75
CA ILE A 41 -8.77 -3.10 21.82
C ILE A 41 -9.22 -4.55 21.81
N THR A 42 -10.54 -4.78 21.93
CA THR A 42 -11.13 -6.11 21.85
C THR A 42 -11.41 -6.49 20.39
N GLY A 43 -11.57 -7.78 20.10
CA GLY A 43 -11.78 -8.27 18.73
C GLY A 43 -13.01 -7.68 18.02
N GLU A 44 -14.06 -7.33 18.76
CA GLU A 44 -15.29 -6.73 18.22
C GLU A 44 -15.09 -5.27 17.77
N GLU A 45 -14.19 -4.54 18.43
CA GLU A 45 -13.81 -3.16 18.08
C GLU A 45 -12.79 -3.12 16.92
N LEU A 46 -12.15 -4.25 16.60
CA LEU A 46 -11.14 -4.33 15.55
C LEU A 46 -11.79 -4.35 14.16
N GLN A 47 -12.09 -3.16 13.65
CA GLN A 47 -12.47 -2.94 12.26
C GLN A 47 -11.35 -2.18 11.53
N PRO A 48 -10.37 -2.90 10.95
CA PRO A 48 -9.31 -2.29 10.16
C PRO A 48 -9.89 -1.50 8.99
N LEU A 49 -9.44 -0.26 8.86
CA LEU A 49 -9.62 0.59 7.69
C LEU A 49 -8.39 0.46 6.77
N LEU A 50 -8.40 1.23 5.69
CA LEU A 50 -7.20 1.50 4.92
C LEU A 50 -6.11 2.03 5.88
N PRO A 51 -4.92 1.40 5.95
CA PRO A 51 -3.94 1.67 7.01
C PRO A 51 -3.32 3.08 6.94
N VAL A 52 -3.38 3.73 5.77
CA VAL A 52 -2.79 5.05 5.52
C VAL A 52 -3.61 5.87 4.52
N SER A 53 -3.46 7.19 4.55
CA SER A 53 -4.05 8.13 3.57
C SER A 53 -2.94 8.81 2.74
N PRO A 54 -2.32 8.13 1.76
CA PRO A 54 -1.20 8.68 1.02
C PRO A 54 -1.64 9.72 -0.02
N SER A 55 -0.78 10.69 -0.32
CA SER A 55 -1.02 11.66 -1.41
C SER A 55 -0.76 11.09 -2.81
N LYS A 56 -0.06 9.96 -2.90
CA LYS A 56 0.26 9.25 -4.15
C LYS A 56 0.58 7.78 -3.87
N VAL A 57 0.33 6.92 -4.85
CA VAL A 57 0.78 5.53 -4.86
C VAL A 57 1.76 5.36 -6.02
N VAL A 58 2.98 4.93 -5.72
CA VAL A 58 4.06 4.74 -6.69
C VAL A 58 4.30 3.24 -6.85
N GLY A 59 4.07 2.72 -8.05
CA GLY A 59 4.30 1.31 -8.38
C GLY A 59 5.63 1.10 -9.11
N ILE A 60 6.24 -0.07 -8.89
CA ILE A 60 7.48 -0.49 -9.56
C ILE A 60 7.18 -1.71 -10.40
N GLY A 61 7.23 -1.58 -11.72
CA GLY A 61 7.02 -2.68 -12.65
C GLY A 61 8.25 -3.58 -12.75
N ARG A 62 8.01 -4.89 -12.93
CA ARG A 62 9.03 -5.89 -13.31
C ARG A 62 10.20 -6.01 -12.32
N ASN A 63 9.92 -5.95 -11.02
CA ASN A 63 10.94 -5.93 -9.97
C ASN A 63 11.30 -7.31 -9.36
N TYR A 64 10.69 -8.40 -9.84
CA TYR A 64 11.06 -9.77 -9.49
C TYR A 64 11.69 -10.47 -10.68
N ARG A 65 12.89 -11.06 -10.51
CA ARG A 65 13.64 -11.72 -11.60
C ARG A 65 12.83 -12.83 -12.28
N ALA A 66 12.07 -13.61 -11.50
CA ALA A 66 11.21 -14.67 -12.03
C ALA A 66 10.08 -14.09 -12.91
N HIS A 67 9.45 -13.01 -12.46
CA HIS A 67 8.37 -12.35 -13.21
C HIS A 67 8.88 -11.63 -14.48
N ALA A 68 10.10 -11.06 -14.45
CA ALA A 68 10.74 -10.50 -15.64
C ALA A 68 10.99 -11.58 -16.72
N ALA A 69 11.35 -12.80 -16.30
CA ALA A 69 11.58 -13.93 -17.18
C ALA A 69 10.28 -14.49 -17.80
N GLU A 70 9.18 -14.54 -17.05
CA GLU A 70 7.86 -15.03 -17.53
C GLU A 70 7.33 -14.24 -18.73
N LEU A 71 7.62 -12.94 -18.80
CA LEU A 71 7.15 -12.06 -19.87
C LEU A 71 8.18 -11.87 -20.99
N SER A 72 9.28 -12.64 -21.01
CA SER A 72 10.37 -12.54 -22.00
C SER A 72 10.93 -11.12 -22.19
N ASN A 73 10.90 -10.29 -21.13
CA ASN A 73 11.38 -8.92 -21.20
C ASN A 73 12.77 -8.82 -20.55
N PRO A 74 13.71 -8.03 -21.13
CA PRO A 74 14.95 -7.73 -20.45
C PRO A 74 14.66 -6.98 -19.14
N MET A 75 15.47 -7.24 -18.10
CA MET A 75 15.40 -6.48 -16.86
C MET A 75 15.67 -5.00 -17.18
N PRO A 76 14.82 -4.07 -16.73
CA PRO A 76 15.06 -2.65 -16.94
C PRO A 76 16.41 -2.21 -16.35
N ALA A 77 17.14 -1.34 -17.07
CA ALA A 77 18.36 -0.73 -16.54
C ALA A 77 18.08 0.26 -15.40
N GLU A 78 16.87 0.84 -15.40
CA GLU A 78 16.35 1.72 -14.36
C GLU A 78 14.96 1.24 -13.93
N PRO A 79 14.53 1.47 -12.67
CA PRO A 79 13.21 1.06 -12.19
C PRO A 79 12.08 1.60 -13.06
N LEU A 80 11.18 0.73 -13.52
CA LEU A 80 9.99 1.13 -14.25
C LEU A 80 8.94 1.67 -13.27
N ILE A 81 8.84 2.99 -13.16
CA ILE A 81 7.94 3.66 -12.21
C ILE A 81 6.62 4.06 -12.88
N PHE A 82 5.51 3.85 -12.18
CA PHE A 82 4.20 4.38 -12.56
C PHE A 82 3.41 4.86 -11.33
N LEU A 83 2.29 5.55 -11.57
CA LEU A 83 1.39 6.04 -10.53
C LEU A 83 0.05 5.33 -10.59
N LYS A 84 -0.52 5.04 -9.42
CA LYS A 84 -1.94 4.74 -9.25
C LYS A 84 -2.62 5.92 -8.58
N ALA A 85 -3.88 6.19 -8.94
CA ALA A 85 -4.67 7.22 -8.29
C ALA A 85 -4.93 6.81 -6.83
N PRO A 86 -4.81 7.74 -5.85
CA PRO A 86 -5.18 7.44 -4.46
C PRO A 86 -6.63 6.95 -4.29
N SER A 87 -7.55 7.29 -5.21
CA SER A 87 -8.93 6.78 -5.21
C SER A 87 -9.03 5.26 -5.44
N SER A 88 -8.00 4.63 -6.01
CA SER A 88 -7.94 3.18 -6.18
C SER A 88 -7.79 2.42 -4.86
N LEU A 89 -7.36 3.10 -3.78
CA LEU A 89 -7.07 2.46 -2.49
C LEU A 89 -8.34 1.99 -1.80
N ILE A 90 -8.33 0.72 -1.38
CA ILE A 90 -9.34 0.15 -0.49
C ILE A 90 -8.67 -0.64 0.63
N GLY A 91 -9.30 -0.61 1.80
CA GLY A 91 -8.84 -1.38 2.94
C GLY A 91 -9.19 -2.88 2.88
N PRO A 92 -8.75 -3.64 3.88
CA PRO A 92 -9.21 -4.99 4.22
C PRO A 92 -10.67 -5.28 3.89
N LYS A 93 -10.95 -6.47 3.34
CA LYS A 93 -12.29 -7.03 3.15
C LYS A 93 -13.24 -6.17 2.28
N ARG A 94 -12.73 -5.14 1.61
CA ARG A 94 -13.48 -4.36 0.64
C ARG A 94 -13.44 -5.06 -0.72
N PRO A 95 -14.55 -5.07 -1.48
CA PRO A 95 -14.58 -5.73 -2.78
C PRO A 95 -13.80 -4.93 -3.82
N VAL A 96 -13.11 -5.66 -4.70
CA VAL A 96 -12.61 -5.12 -5.98
C VAL A 96 -13.77 -5.13 -6.97
N VAL A 97 -14.08 -3.98 -7.56
CA VAL A 97 -15.14 -3.83 -8.57
C VAL A 97 -14.52 -3.96 -9.95
N LEU A 98 -14.97 -4.95 -10.72
CA LEU A 98 -14.48 -5.16 -12.07
C LEU A 98 -15.13 -4.14 -13.02
N PRO A 99 -14.34 -3.30 -13.72
CA PRO A 99 -14.88 -2.31 -14.65
C PRO A 99 -15.48 -3.01 -15.88
N PRO A 100 -16.67 -2.60 -16.36
CA PRO A 100 -17.29 -3.20 -17.54
C PRO A 100 -16.48 -3.00 -18.82
N GLU A 101 -15.52 -2.07 -18.83
CA GLU A 101 -14.63 -1.78 -19.95
C GLU A 101 -13.46 -2.78 -20.07
N SER A 102 -13.25 -3.67 -19.10
CA SER A 102 -12.15 -4.65 -19.11
C SER A 102 -12.66 -6.07 -19.25
N GLU A 103 -12.02 -6.84 -20.13
CA GLU A 103 -12.29 -8.27 -20.31
C GLU A 103 -11.37 -9.14 -19.45
N ARG A 104 -10.28 -8.58 -18.90
CA ARG A 104 -9.25 -9.33 -18.18
C ARG A 104 -8.64 -8.51 -17.05
N VAL A 105 -9.12 -8.74 -15.84
CA VAL A 105 -8.54 -8.19 -14.62
C VAL A 105 -7.70 -9.24 -13.90
N GLU A 106 -6.50 -8.87 -13.48
CA GLU A 106 -5.54 -9.72 -12.79
C GLU A 106 -5.13 -9.12 -11.44
N PHE A 107 -4.74 -9.98 -10.51
CA PHE A 107 -4.14 -9.60 -9.24
C PHE A 107 -2.62 -9.69 -9.32
N GLU A 108 -1.92 -8.74 -8.70
CA GLU A 108 -0.46 -8.73 -8.55
C GLU A 108 -0.17 -8.51 -7.06
N GLY A 109 0.30 -9.54 -6.35
CA GLY A 109 0.61 -9.44 -4.92
C GLY A 109 1.93 -8.72 -4.69
N GLU A 110 1.93 -7.66 -3.88
CA GLU A 110 3.06 -6.75 -3.73
C GLU A 110 3.38 -6.42 -2.27
N ILE A 111 4.65 -6.06 -2.03
CA ILE A 111 5.09 -5.45 -0.77
C ILE A 111 5.00 -3.94 -0.92
N ALA A 112 4.11 -3.30 -0.15
CA ALA A 112 4.01 -1.85 -0.09
C ALA A 112 4.91 -1.29 1.01
N VAL A 113 5.75 -0.32 0.64
CA VAL A 113 6.57 0.47 1.57
C VAL A 113 5.83 1.76 1.91
N VAL A 114 5.56 1.98 3.20
CA VAL A 114 4.91 3.20 3.67
C VAL A 114 5.99 4.22 4.06
N VAL A 115 6.02 5.35 3.35
CA VAL A 115 6.93 6.46 3.65
C VAL A 115 6.30 7.34 4.72
N GLY A 116 6.91 7.38 5.91
CA GLY A 116 6.42 8.15 7.05
C GLY A 116 6.96 9.57 7.13
N ARG A 117 8.16 9.81 6.58
CA ARG A 117 8.84 11.10 6.65
C ARG A 117 9.09 11.67 5.27
N ARG A 118 8.92 12.99 5.13
CA ARG A 118 9.22 13.70 3.88
C ARG A 118 10.71 13.56 3.57
N LEU A 119 11.02 13.09 2.37
CA LEU A 119 12.38 12.93 1.88
C LEU A 119 12.52 13.53 0.48
N ARG A 120 13.67 14.16 0.19
CA ARG A 120 14.00 14.69 -1.13
C ARG A 120 15.50 14.54 -1.35
N ARG A 121 15.91 13.87 -2.44
CA ARG A 121 17.32 13.61 -2.78
C ARG A 121 18.12 12.97 -1.62
N GLY A 122 17.49 12.05 -0.89
CA GLY A 122 18.12 11.37 0.24
C GLY A 122 19.08 10.26 -0.18
N ALA A 123 20.11 10.05 0.62
CA ALA A 123 20.99 8.90 0.57
C ALA A 123 20.25 7.60 0.98
N PRO A 124 20.79 6.41 0.68
CA PRO A 124 20.15 5.13 1.01
C PRO A 124 19.76 4.97 2.48
N ASP A 125 20.59 5.43 3.42
CA ASP A 125 20.30 5.33 4.86
C ASP A 125 19.17 6.29 5.29
N GLU A 126 19.11 7.48 4.69
CA GLU A 126 18.02 8.43 4.90
C GLU A 126 16.70 7.87 4.33
N ALA A 127 16.76 7.20 3.18
CA ALA A 127 15.61 6.51 2.58
C ALA A 127 15.10 5.41 3.51
N ARG A 128 15.99 4.58 4.06
CA ARG A 128 15.63 3.55 5.04
C ARG A 128 15.01 4.15 6.29
N ALA A 129 15.57 5.23 6.81
CA ALA A 129 15.06 5.90 7.99
C ALA A 129 13.70 6.57 7.74
N ALA A 130 13.36 6.95 6.49
CA ALA A 130 12.07 7.56 6.16
C ALA A 130 10.91 6.56 6.09
N VAL A 131 11.18 5.25 6.11
CA VAL A 131 10.15 4.19 6.08
C VAL A 131 9.45 4.08 7.43
N LEU A 132 8.13 4.25 7.44
CA LEU A 132 7.29 3.99 8.62
C LEU A 132 7.11 2.49 8.84
N GLY A 133 6.93 1.74 7.76
CA GLY A 133 6.72 0.31 7.78
C GLY A 133 6.44 -0.27 6.41
N VAL A 134 6.08 -1.55 6.41
CA VAL A 134 5.68 -2.29 5.21
C VAL A 134 4.32 -2.94 5.44
N THR A 135 3.55 -3.10 4.37
CA THR A 135 2.22 -3.75 4.39
C THR A 135 2.03 -4.54 3.10
N ALA A 136 1.00 -5.41 3.04
CA ALA A 136 0.65 -6.08 1.80
C ALA A 136 -0.18 -5.14 0.91
N ALA A 137 0.04 -5.24 -0.39
CA ALA A 137 -0.76 -4.59 -1.42
C ALA A 137 -1.15 -5.57 -2.52
N CYS A 138 -2.23 -5.27 -3.24
CA CYS A 138 -2.55 -5.90 -4.50
C CYS A 138 -2.59 -4.84 -5.60
N ASP A 139 -1.73 -4.95 -6.59
CA ASP A 139 -1.74 -4.08 -7.78
C ASP A 139 -2.68 -4.65 -8.86
N VAL A 140 -3.98 -4.53 -8.60
CA VAL A 140 -5.02 -5.01 -9.51
C VAL A 140 -4.89 -4.29 -10.86
N THR A 141 -4.94 -5.08 -11.93
CA THR A 141 -4.63 -4.61 -13.27
C THR A 141 -5.64 -5.13 -14.29
N ALA A 142 -6.32 -4.22 -14.98
CA ALA A 142 -7.03 -4.51 -16.22
C ALA A 142 -6.00 -4.67 -17.36
N ARG A 143 -5.62 -5.91 -17.65
CA ARG A 143 -4.44 -6.23 -18.47
C ARG A 143 -4.65 -5.91 -19.94
N ASP A 144 -5.85 -6.13 -20.44
CA ASP A 144 -6.29 -5.75 -21.79
C ASP A 144 -6.16 -4.24 -22.00
N LEU A 145 -6.59 -3.43 -21.02
CA LEU A 145 -6.48 -1.98 -21.07
C LEU A 145 -5.03 -1.51 -20.95
N GLN A 146 -4.24 -2.13 -20.06
CA GLN A 146 -2.82 -1.83 -19.92
C GLN A 146 -2.03 -2.07 -21.22
N ARG A 147 -2.38 -3.09 -22.00
CA ARG A 147 -1.73 -3.39 -23.30
C ARG A 147 -2.12 -2.42 -24.41
N ARG A 148 -3.33 -1.88 -24.36
CA ARG A 148 -3.86 -0.94 -25.37
C ARG A 148 -3.35 0.48 -25.18
N ASP A 149 -3.05 0.85 -23.94
CA ASP A 149 -2.69 2.23 -23.60
C ASP A 149 -1.17 2.45 -23.61
N ALA A 150 -0.77 3.68 -23.90
CA ALA A 150 0.63 4.10 -23.80
C ALA A 150 1.14 4.20 -22.35
N THR A 151 0.24 4.23 -21.36
CA THR A 151 0.58 4.35 -19.93
C THR A 151 -0.21 3.34 -19.11
N PHE A 152 0.28 3.01 -17.92
CA PHE A 152 -0.42 2.08 -17.02
C PHE A 152 -1.56 2.73 -16.22
N ALA A 153 -1.76 4.05 -16.36
CA ALA A 153 -2.64 4.82 -15.49
C ALA A 153 -4.08 4.29 -15.52
N ARG A 154 -4.68 4.06 -16.69
CA ARG A 154 -6.05 3.54 -16.79
C ARG A 154 -6.15 2.11 -16.30
N GLY A 155 -5.30 1.22 -16.82
CA GLY A 155 -5.32 -0.21 -16.47
C GLY A 155 -5.11 -0.51 -14.99
N LYS A 156 -4.40 0.36 -14.26
CA LYS A 156 -4.10 0.19 -12.83
C LYS A 156 -4.78 1.24 -11.92
N GLY A 157 -5.56 2.17 -12.47
CA GLY A 157 -6.02 3.35 -11.74
C GLY A 157 -7.50 3.39 -11.39
N PHE A 158 -8.28 2.37 -11.74
CA PHE A 158 -9.70 2.29 -11.37
C PHE A 158 -9.88 2.33 -9.85
N ASP A 159 -11.02 2.86 -9.41
CA ASP A 159 -11.43 2.75 -8.01
C ASP A 159 -11.39 1.27 -7.58
N THR A 160 -10.98 1.00 -6.34
CA THR A 160 -10.79 -0.35 -5.77
C THR A 160 -9.61 -1.17 -6.29
N PHE A 161 -8.81 -0.68 -7.26
CA PHE A 161 -7.68 -1.44 -7.83
C PHE A 161 -6.39 -1.44 -7.00
N CYS A 162 -6.42 -0.90 -5.78
CA CYS A 162 -5.29 -0.94 -4.86
C CYS A 162 -5.71 -1.40 -3.45
N PRO A 163 -6.10 -2.67 -3.25
CA PRO A 163 -6.18 -3.25 -1.91
C PRO A 163 -4.87 -3.07 -1.14
N LEU A 164 -4.96 -2.57 0.09
CA LEU A 164 -3.81 -2.30 0.96
C LEU A 164 -4.16 -2.61 2.42
N GLY A 165 -3.34 -3.41 3.09
CA GLY A 165 -3.62 -3.84 4.48
C GLY A 165 -2.79 -5.05 4.96
N PRO A 166 -3.08 -5.61 6.15
CA PRO A 166 -4.21 -6.51 6.37
C PRO A 166 -5.54 -5.82 6.09
#